data_AF-A0A354HF12-F1
#
_entry.id   AF-A0A354HF12-F1
#
_cell.length_a   1.000
_cell.length_b   1.000
_cell.length_c   1.000
_cell.angle_alpha   90.00
_cell.angle_beta   90.00
_cell.angle_gamma   90.00
#
_symmetry.space_group_name_H-M   'P 1'
#
loop_
_entity.id
_entity.type
_entity.pdbx_description
1 polymer ?
#
loop_
_entity_poly.entity_id
_entity_poly.type
_entity_poly.pdbx_seq_one_letter_code
_entity_poly.pdbx_strand_id
1 'polypeptide(L)' 'MKAMKIFYDLNGSLYANITNKCPCNCTFCIRHNDETVGENDSLWLEHEPTVDEIKAAFDEVDTSKYSEV' A
#
# COMPACT_ATOMS: atom_id res chain seq x y z
N MET A 1 15.48 7.38 -6.34
CA MET A 1 14.27 6.63 -6.75
C MET A 1 13.41 6.49 -5.52
N LYS A 2 12.11 6.80 -5.60
CA LYS A 2 11.20 6.65 -4.46
C LYS A 2 10.92 5.15 -4.30
N ALA A 3 11.02 4.61 -3.08
CA ALA A 3 10.77 3.19 -2.85
C ALA A 3 9.28 2.86 -3.01
N MET A 4 8.97 1.74 -3.64
CA MET A 4 7.62 1.18 -3.74
C MET A 4 7.09 0.84 -2.34
N LYS A 5 5.95 1.43 -1.95
CA LYS A 5 5.35 1.22 -0.62
C LYS A 5 4.22 0.17 -0.69
N ILE A 6 4.56 -1.09 -0.39
CA ILE A 6 3.59 -2.20 -0.35
C ILE A 6 2.73 -2.14 0.92
N PHE A 7 3.34 -1.86 2.08
CA PHE A 7 2.63 -1.72 3.35
C PHE A 7 2.73 -0.30 3.88
N TYR A 8 1.62 0.20 4.42
CA TYR A 8 1.56 1.56 4.97
C TYR A 8 0.62 1.67 6.17
N ASP A 9 0.93 2.63 7.02
CA ASP A 9 0.12 2.98 8.18
C ASP A 9 -1.04 3.89 7.76
N LEU A 10 -2.23 3.55 8.24
CA LEU A 10 -3.38 4.44 8.21
C LEU A 10 -4.22 4.22 9.46
N ASN A 11 -4.40 5.28 10.25
CA ASN A 11 -5.20 5.27 11.48
C ASN A 11 -4.81 4.16 12.47
N GLY A 12 -3.51 3.88 12.61
CA GLY A 12 -2.99 2.86 13.53
C GLY A 12 -3.21 1.41 13.06
N SER A 13 -3.62 1.21 11.81
CA SER A 13 -3.75 -0.10 11.17
C SER A 13 -2.79 -0.22 9.99
N LEU A 14 -2.33 -1.45 9.75
CA LEU A 14 -1.46 -1.79 8.63
C LEU A 14 -2.30 -2.12 7.39
N TYR A 15 -2.07 -1.41 6.29
CA TYR A 15 -2.74 -1.66 5.02
C TYR A 15 -1.77 -2.21 3.98
N ALA A 16 -2.30 -3.08 3.11
CA ALA A 16 -1.56 -3.65 1.98
C ALA A 16 -2.02 -3.01 0.65
N ASN A 17 -1.08 -2.41 -0.07
CA ASN A 17 -1.24 -1.85 -1.41
C ASN A 17 -0.45 -2.71 -2.41
N ILE A 18 -1.12 -3.68 -3.03
CA ILE A 18 -0.45 -4.78 -3.76
C ILE A 18 -0.72 -4.80 -5.26
N THR A 19 -1.56 -3.90 -5.80
CA THR A 19 -1.85 -3.91 -7.24
C THR A 19 -2.32 -2.57 -7.78
N ASN A 20 -1.89 -2.24 -9.00
CA ASN A 20 -2.44 -1.13 -9.76
C ASN A 20 -3.71 -1.51 -10.57
N LYS A 21 -4.08 -2.78 -10.64
CA LYS A 21 -5.08 -3.31 -11.59
C LYS A 21 -6.50 -3.46 -11.05
N CYS A 22 -6.92 -2.58 -10.13
CA CYS A 22 -8.30 -2.61 -9.65
C CYS A 22 -9.27 -2.32 -10.82
N PRO A 23 -10.23 -3.23 -11.14
CA PRO A 23 -11.15 -3.04 -12.25
C PRO A 23 -12.33 -2.12 -11.88
N CYS A 24 -12.44 -1.71 -10.61
CA CYS A 24 -13.52 -0.88 -10.11
C CYS A 24 -13.30 0.58 -10.49
N ASN A 25 -14.37 1.26 -10.92
CA ASN A 25 -14.38 2.70 -11.23
C ASN A 25 -15.03 3.50 -10.10
N CYS A 26 -14.52 3.33 -8.87
CA CYS A 26 -15.11 3.96 -7.70
C CYS A 26 -14.89 5.48 -7.74
N THR A 27 -15.95 6.27 -7.54
CA THR A 27 -15.89 7.74 -7.58
C THR A 27 -14.93 8.35 -6.58
N PHE A 28 -14.66 7.67 -5.48
CA PHE A 28 -13.76 8.09 -4.41
C PHE A 28 -12.34 7.49 -4.54
N CYS A 29 -12.05 6.69 -5.56
CA CYS A 29 -10.79 5.97 -5.64
C CYS A 29 -9.62 6.94 -5.85
N ILE A 30 -8.52 6.75 -5.12
CA ILE A 30 -7.29 7.52 -5.36
C ILE A 30 -6.84 7.43 -6.82
N ARG A 31 -7.06 6.30 -7.49
CA ARG A 31 -6.65 6.09 -8.88
C ARG A 31 -7.27 7.04 -9.89
N HIS A 32 -8.29 7.78 -9.50
CA HIS A 32 -8.90 8.84 -10.31
C HIS A 32 -8.71 10.24 -9.73
N ASN A 33 -8.40 10.35 -8.43
CA ASN A 33 -8.56 11.59 -7.68
C ASN A 33 -7.27 12.06 -6.99
N ASP A 34 -6.29 11.18 -6.75
CA ASP A 34 -5.11 11.48 -5.94
C ASP A 34 -3.94 10.49 -6.22
N GLU A 35 -2.77 10.76 -5.66
CA GLU A 35 -1.64 9.83 -5.65
C GLU A 35 -1.49 9.09 -4.32
N THR A 36 -2.10 9.57 -3.25
CA THR A 36 -1.90 9.05 -1.89
C THR A 36 -3.19 8.94 -1.08
N VAL A 37 -3.09 8.32 0.11
CA VAL A 37 -4.12 8.33 1.16
C VAL A 37 -3.49 8.86 2.45
N GLY A 38 -4.08 9.92 3.01
CA GLY A 38 -3.59 10.55 4.24
C GLY A 38 -2.25 11.26 4.01
N GLU A 39 -1.32 11.11 4.96
CA GLU A 39 0.01 11.73 4.91
C GLU A 39 1.09 10.80 4.30
N ASN A 40 0.68 9.79 3.55
CA ASN A 40 1.61 8.83 2.95
C ASN A 40 2.26 9.38 1.66
N ASP A 41 3.39 8.78 1.28
CA ASP A 41 3.92 8.88 -0.07
C ASP A 41 2.95 8.30 -1.12
N SER A 42 3.23 8.55 -2.40
CA SER A 42 2.46 8.00 -3.52
C SER A 42 2.25 6.49 -3.37
N LEU A 43 1.00 6.05 -3.54
CA LEU A 43 0.57 4.66 -3.50
C LEU A 43 0.51 4.03 -4.90
N TRP A 44 1.04 4.71 -5.92
CA TRP A 44 1.23 4.13 -7.24
C TRP A 44 2.46 3.21 -7.24
N LEU A 45 2.24 1.94 -7.57
CA LEU A 45 3.30 0.95 -7.64
C LEU A 45 4.10 1.12 -8.94
N GLU A 46 5.44 1.03 -8.88
CA GLU A 46 6.29 1.09 -10.07
C GLU A 46 6.06 -0.12 -11.00
N HIS A 47 5.77 -1.28 -10.42
CA HIS A 47 5.34 -2.51 -11.09
C HIS A 47 4.35 -3.29 -10.23
N GLU A 48 3.75 -4.35 -10.77
CA GLU A 48 2.95 -5.27 -9.95
C GLU A 48 3.89 -6.11 -9.08
N PRO A 49 3.84 -5.99 -7.74
CA PRO A 49 4.74 -6.72 -6.88
C PRO A 49 4.46 -8.22 -6.99
N THR A 50 5.54 -8.99 -6.98
CA THR A 50 5.51 -10.44 -6.87
C THR A 50 5.14 -10.86 -5.45
N VAL A 51 4.70 -12.11 -5.29
CA VAL A 51 4.42 -12.68 -3.95
C VAL A 51 5.67 -12.63 -3.05
N ASP A 52 6.85 -12.82 -3.62
CA ASP A 52 8.11 -12.80 -2.86
C ASP A 52 8.46 -11.38 -2.40
N GLU A 53 8.23 -10.37 -3.24
CA GLU A 53 8.39 -8.95 -2.85
C GLU A 53 7.39 -8.55 -1.76
N ILE A 54 6.14 -9.02 -1.85
CA ILE A 54 5.13 -8.76 -0.81
C ILE A 54 5.57 -9.39 0.52
N LYS A 55 6.05 -10.64 0.51
CA LYS A 55 6.54 -11.30 1.72
C LYS A 55 7.75 -10.59 2.31
N ALA A 56 8.74 -10.27 1.48
CA ALA A 56 9.94 -9.56 1.92
C ALA A 56 9.58 -8.20 2.54
N ALA A 57 8.66 -7.45 1.93
CA ALA A 57 8.19 -6.18 2.47
C ALA A 57 7.42 -6.36 3.79
N PHE A 58 6.68 -7.46 3.96
CA PHE A 58 5.97 -7.75 5.21
C PHE A 58 6.91 -8.11 6.35
N ASP A 59 7.97 -8.88 6.07
CA ASP A 59 8.97 -9.27 7.07
C ASP A 59 9.74 -8.08 7.65
N GLU A 60 9.77 -6.94 6.95
CA GLU A 60 10.35 -5.68 7.44
C GLU A 60 9.39 -4.89 8.35
N VAL A 61 8.11 -5.23 8.38
CA VAL A 61 7.10 -4.53 9.19
C VAL A 61 7.14 -5.05 10.63
N ASP A 62 7.26 -4.11 11.58
CA ASP A 62 7.06 -4.40 12.99
C ASP A 62 5.57 -4.53 13.30
N THR A 63 5.05 -5.75 13.22
CA THR A 63 3.63 -6.05 13.39
C THR A 63 3.13 -5.87 14.83
N SER A 64 4.04 -5.78 15.82
CA SER A 64 3.68 -5.59 17.23
C SER A 64 3.02 -4.24 17.52
N LYS A 65 3.13 -3.29 16.59
CA LYS A 65 2.53 -1.96 16.66
C LYS A 65 1.02 -1.96 16.38
N TYR A 66 0.49 -3.04 15.80
CA TYR A 66 -0.91 -3.12 15.37
C TYR A 66 -1.70 -4.04 16.31
N SER A 67 -2.94 -3.66 16.59
CA SER A 67 -3.85 -4.46 17.40
C SER A 67 -4.37 -5.70 16.66
N GLU A 68 -4.30 -5.70 15.33
CA GLU A 68 -4.82 -6.74 14.45
C GLU A 68 -3.84 -6.93 13.28
N VAL A 69 -3.56 -8.20 12.94
CA VAL A 69 -2.67 -8.62 11.85
C VAL A 69 -3.33 -9.78 11.11
#